data_AF-A0A0M8MYG0-F1
#
_entry.id   AF-A0A0M8MYG0-F1
#
_cell.length_a   1.000
_cell.length_b   1.000
_cell.length_c   1.000
_cell.angle_alpha   90.00
_cell.angle_beta   90.00
_cell.angle_gamma   90.00
#
_symmetry.space_group_name_H-M   'P 1'
#
loop_
_entity.id
_entity.type
_entity.pdbx_description
1 polymer ?
#
loop_
_entity_poly.entity_id
_entity_poly.type
_entity_poly.pdbx_seq_one_letter_code
_entity_poly.pdbx_strand_id
1 'polypeptide(L)'
;MLRWMAARVRPRAVVRVPRRGLATVRVEGIPKEPTELDQITTLPNGLRVASEALPGSFSGVGVYIEAGSRFESRALQGVSHIMDRLAFKSTAWRSADEMLEQVEALGGNIQCASSRESMMYQAATFNSAVPATVGLLAETIRAPRVTDQEVADQLETARYEIAEIWSKPELILPELVHTAAFRDNTLGNPLLCPEERLADIDRSSVLAYRDLFYRPERMVLAFAGVEHGDAVRLAEQHFGDMKAAAAAAAASSSSASASTPPSSTSTSTTTGSESSLASEASSFNTSTTASSPSPPSSSSSSTSSKILSKIPFIKNVSASTPRNASVMTTPPPPDADITQPARYTGGFLSLPPQPPSLTGNNFTHIHLAFEGLPVGSDDIYALATLQTLLGGGGSFSAGGPGKGMYSRLYTNVLNQHGWVESCVSFNHSYTDSGLFGISASCLPGYTSAMLDVVCQELRALTLPAGLRALQDQEVRRAKNQLRSSLLMNLESRMVELEDLGRSVQVHGRKVPVREMCRRIEALTAKDLRRVAGMVVGGLVESRGGGSGAPTVVLQEAQAYGVTSHTMSWDQIQDRIASWNLGKRG
;
A
#
# COMPACT_ATOMS: atom_id res chain seq x y z
N MET A 1 -85.49 20.50 45.84
CA MET A 1 -84.07 20.79 45.59
C MET A 1 -83.59 19.90 44.43
N LEU A 2 -82.94 20.48 43.40
CA LEU A 2 -82.39 19.73 42.27
C LEU A 2 -80.99 19.22 42.67
N ARG A 3 -80.64 17.94 42.50
CA ARG A 3 -80.25 17.27 41.25
C ARG A 3 -79.10 17.97 40.51
N TRP A 4 -77.88 17.48 40.71
CA TRP A 4 -76.80 17.47 39.72
C TRP A 4 -76.17 16.06 39.66
N MET A 5 -75.47 15.74 38.57
CA MET A 5 -75.36 14.37 38.06
C MET A 5 -74.12 13.59 38.53
N ALA A 6 -74.31 12.33 38.92
CA ALA A 6 -73.24 11.35 38.97
C ALA A 6 -72.87 10.89 37.55
N ALA A 7 -71.79 11.45 36.99
CA ALA A 7 -71.32 11.10 35.65
C ALA A 7 -70.72 9.69 35.62
N ARG A 8 -71.41 8.73 34.98
CA ARG A 8 -70.84 7.41 34.68
C ARG A 8 -69.70 7.55 33.68
N VAL A 9 -68.45 7.49 34.17
CA VAL A 9 -67.27 7.36 33.31
C VAL A 9 -67.35 6.04 32.54
N ARG A 10 -67.68 6.11 31.25
CA ARG A 10 -67.53 4.96 30.34
C ARG A 10 -66.03 4.69 30.14
N PRO A 11 -65.57 3.43 30.10
CA PRO A 11 -64.19 3.14 29.72
C PRO A 11 -63.93 3.70 28.32
N ARG A 12 -62.85 4.47 28.16
CA ARG A 12 -62.39 4.89 26.83
C ARG A 12 -62.05 3.64 26.02
N ALA A 13 -62.63 3.51 24.83
CA ALA A 13 -62.22 2.48 23.89
C ALA A 13 -60.73 2.68 23.56
N VAL A 14 -59.93 1.62 23.73
CA VAL A 14 -58.52 1.63 23.34
C VAL A 14 -58.47 1.64 21.82
N VAL A 15 -58.26 2.83 21.24
CA VAL A 15 -58.01 2.96 19.80
C VAL A 15 -56.69 2.25 19.50
N ARG A 16 -56.82 1.04 18.95
CA ARG A 16 -55.70 0.16 18.62
C ARG A 16 -55.00 0.74 17.40
N VAL A 17 -54.10 1.70 17.63
CA VAL A 17 -53.26 2.30 16.58
C VAL A 17 -52.62 1.16 15.79
N PRO A 18 -52.84 1.05 14.47
CA PRO A 18 -52.25 -0.01 13.68
C PRO A 18 -50.73 0.17 13.76
N ARG A 19 -50.02 -0.88 14.20
CA ARG A 19 -48.58 -0.95 14.00
C ARG A 19 -48.33 -0.81 12.49
N ARG A 20 -47.76 0.31 12.07
CA ARG A 20 -47.10 0.39 10.77
C ARG A 20 -45.94 -0.60 10.80
N GLY A 21 -46.21 -1.82 10.34
CA GLY A 21 -45.13 -2.69 9.89
C GLY A 21 -44.41 -1.93 8.78
N LEU A 22 -43.08 -1.83 8.89
CA LEU A 22 -42.28 -1.48 7.74
C LEU A 22 -42.59 -2.50 6.66
N ALA A 23 -43.04 -2.05 5.49
CA ALA A 23 -43.28 -2.91 4.36
C ALA A 23 -41.93 -3.39 3.82
N THR A 24 -41.39 -4.45 4.41
CA THR A 24 -40.30 -5.22 3.83
C THR A 24 -40.82 -5.83 2.54
N VAL A 25 -40.60 -5.11 1.43
CA VAL A 25 -40.78 -5.65 0.08
C VAL A 25 -39.87 -6.86 -0.02
N ARG A 26 -40.47 -8.06 0.05
CA ARG A 26 -39.79 -9.27 -0.39
C ARG A 26 -39.66 -9.15 -1.90
N VAL A 27 -38.45 -8.86 -2.36
CA VAL A 27 -38.09 -8.99 -3.77
C VAL A 27 -38.03 -10.49 -4.06
N GLU A 28 -39.18 -11.05 -4.46
CA GLU A 28 -39.23 -12.37 -5.10
C GLU A 28 -38.54 -12.23 -6.46
N GLY A 29 -37.25 -12.53 -6.51
CA GLY A 29 -36.43 -12.25 -7.69
C GLY A 29 -34.91 -12.28 -7.54
N ILE A 30 -34.37 -12.53 -6.34
CA ILE A 30 -32.94 -12.86 -6.19
C ILE A 30 -32.83 -14.37 -5.86
N PRO A 31 -32.71 -15.26 -6.88
CA PRO A 31 -32.77 -16.72 -6.70
C PRO A 31 -31.44 -17.34 -6.19
N LYS A 32 -30.44 -16.51 -5.93
CA LYS A 32 -29.09 -16.83 -5.46
C LYS A 32 -28.63 -15.73 -4.50
N GLU A 33 -27.67 -15.99 -3.62
CA GLU A 33 -26.95 -14.94 -2.92
C GLU A 33 -26.04 -14.16 -3.90
N PRO A 34 -25.76 -12.85 -3.71
CA PRO A 34 -24.69 -12.13 -4.41
C PRO A 34 -23.39 -12.94 -4.55
N THR A 35 -22.91 -13.52 -3.45
CA THR A 35 -21.70 -14.38 -3.41
C THR A 35 -21.89 -15.80 -4.00
N GLU A 36 -23.00 -16.06 -4.69
CA GLU A 36 -23.24 -17.23 -5.55
C GLU A 36 -23.36 -16.84 -7.04
N LEU A 37 -23.16 -15.55 -7.34
CA LEU A 37 -23.00 -14.97 -8.69
C LEU A 37 -21.51 -14.82 -9.07
N ASP A 38 -20.60 -14.91 -8.10
CA ASP A 38 -19.16 -15.02 -8.29
C ASP A 38 -18.81 -16.13 -9.29
N GLN A 39 -18.26 -15.75 -10.44
CA GLN A 39 -17.79 -16.68 -11.46
C GLN A 39 -16.36 -16.33 -11.88
N ILE A 40 -15.54 -17.36 -12.06
CA ILE A 40 -14.12 -17.25 -12.42
C ILE A 40 -13.83 -18.21 -13.58
N THR A 41 -13.29 -17.68 -14.68
CA THR A 41 -12.79 -18.45 -15.82
C THR A 41 -11.34 -18.07 -16.07
N THR A 42 -10.48 -19.05 -16.35
CA THR A 42 -9.10 -18.82 -16.77
C THR A 42 -8.99 -19.02 -18.27
N LEU A 43 -8.57 -17.99 -19.01
CA LEU A 43 -8.36 -18.06 -20.45
C LEU A 43 -7.15 -18.97 -20.79
N PRO A 44 -7.03 -19.49 -22.03
CA PRO A 44 -5.92 -20.37 -22.43
C PRO A 44 -4.50 -19.77 -22.27
N ASN A 45 -4.38 -18.44 -22.14
CA ASN A 45 -3.12 -17.75 -21.86
C ASN A 45 -2.86 -17.46 -20.37
N GLY A 46 -3.69 -17.96 -19.46
CA GLY A 46 -3.52 -17.82 -18.01
C GLY A 46 -4.21 -16.58 -17.40
N LEU A 47 -4.78 -15.66 -18.18
CA LEU A 47 -5.56 -14.55 -17.65
C LEU A 47 -6.77 -15.09 -16.86
N ARG A 48 -6.91 -14.68 -15.60
CA ARG A 48 -8.10 -14.93 -14.80
C ARG A 48 -9.14 -13.85 -15.06
N VAL A 49 -10.36 -14.26 -15.39
CA VAL A 49 -11.53 -13.40 -15.58
C VAL A 49 -12.50 -13.66 -14.44
N ALA A 50 -12.78 -12.66 -13.62
CA ALA A 50 -13.68 -12.76 -12.47
C ALA A 50 -14.89 -11.83 -12.64
N SER A 51 -16.09 -12.25 -12.28
CA SER A 51 -17.27 -11.39 -12.32
C SER A 51 -18.29 -11.68 -11.22
N GLU A 52 -18.87 -10.64 -10.62
CA GLU A 52 -20.06 -10.72 -9.77
C GLU A 52 -21.23 -10.00 -10.47
N ALA A 53 -22.26 -10.75 -10.89
CA ALA A 53 -23.30 -10.28 -11.82
C ALA A 53 -24.43 -9.47 -11.13
N LEU A 54 -24.08 -8.36 -10.50
CA LEU A 54 -24.97 -7.58 -9.62
C LEU A 54 -25.79 -6.49 -10.32
N PRO A 55 -27.06 -6.25 -9.92
CA PRO A 55 -27.85 -5.15 -10.44
C PRO A 55 -27.26 -3.79 -10.02
N GLY A 56 -27.37 -2.78 -10.89
CA GLY A 56 -26.93 -1.41 -10.64
C GLY A 56 -26.95 -0.55 -11.91
N SER A 57 -26.89 0.77 -11.73
CA SER A 57 -26.79 1.75 -12.84
C SER A 57 -25.35 1.93 -13.36
N PHE A 58 -24.38 1.38 -12.64
CA PHE A 58 -22.95 1.44 -12.92
C PHE A 58 -22.34 0.05 -12.77
N SER A 59 -21.28 -0.22 -13.52
CA SER A 59 -20.44 -1.41 -13.41
C SER A 59 -19.02 -1.02 -13.01
N GLY A 60 -18.40 -1.83 -12.15
CA GLY A 60 -16.97 -1.78 -11.88
C GLY A 60 -16.21 -2.64 -12.89
N VAL A 61 -15.08 -2.17 -13.39
CA VAL A 61 -14.17 -2.90 -14.28
C VAL A 61 -12.74 -2.62 -13.84
N GLY A 62 -11.92 -3.66 -13.65
CA GLY A 62 -10.53 -3.45 -13.23
C GLY A 62 -9.59 -4.62 -13.52
N VAL A 63 -8.32 -4.30 -13.78
CA VAL A 63 -7.24 -5.27 -13.97
C VAL A 63 -6.24 -5.15 -12.82
N TYR A 64 -6.06 -6.26 -12.11
CA TYR A 64 -5.17 -6.41 -10.97
C TYR A 64 -4.00 -7.26 -11.41
N ILE A 65 -2.84 -6.62 -11.59
CA ILE A 65 -1.59 -7.26 -12.04
C ILE A 65 -0.78 -7.56 -10.78
N GLU A 66 -0.36 -8.82 -10.60
CA GLU A 66 0.60 -9.17 -9.56
C GLU A 66 1.96 -8.53 -9.93
N ALA A 67 2.24 -7.40 -9.29
CA ALA A 67 3.31 -6.45 -9.62
C ALA A 67 3.36 -5.40 -8.49
N GLY A 68 4.41 -4.57 -8.44
CA GLY A 68 4.58 -3.57 -7.38
C GLY A 68 5.91 -3.70 -6.63
N SER A 69 6.14 -2.78 -5.68
CA SER A 69 7.48 -2.59 -5.09
C SER A 69 8.05 -3.83 -4.38
N ARG A 70 7.23 -4.77 -3.89
CA ARG A 70 7.70 -6.04 -3.31
C ARG A 70 8.57 -6.84 -4.30
N PHE A 71 8.21 -6.82 -5.59
CA PHE A 71 8.85 -7.63 -6.62
C PHE A 71 10.04 -6.92 -7.29
N GLU A 72 10.33 -5.67 -6.91
CA GLU A 72 11.41 -4.90 -7.51
C GLU A 72 12.79 -5.40 -7.06
N SER A 73 13.65 -5.67 -8.03
CA SER A 73 15.09 -5.76 -7.79
C SER A 73 15.67 -4.36 -7.57
N ARG A 74 16.90 -4.27 -7.02
CA ARG A 74 17.59 -2.99 -6.82
C ARG A 74 17.73 -2.14 -8.09
N ALA A 75 17.74 -2.76 -9.28
CA ALA A 75 17.79 -2.07 -10.56
C ALA A 75 16.44 -1.48 -11.00
N LEU A 76 15.33 -2.02 -10.47
CA LEU A 76 13.96 -1.60 -10.78
C LEU A 76 13.27 -0.88 -9.61
N GLN A 77 13.99 -0.65 -8.50
CA GLN A 77 13.43 -0.03 -7.31
C GLN A 77 12.88 1.38 -7.61
N GLY A 78 11.60 1.58 -7.32
CA GLY A 78 10.83 2.80 -7.60
C GLY A 78 10.11 2.83 -8.95
N VAL A 79 10.30 1.85 -9.83
CA VAL A 79 9.70 1.85 -11.18
C VAL A 79 8.20 1.57 -11.13
N SER A 80 7.68 0.85 -10.13
CA SER A 80 6.24 0.68 -9.92
C SER A 80 5.52 2.01 -9.72
N HIS A 81 6.14 2.94 -8.99
CA HIS A 81 5.62 4.29 -8.74
C HIS A 81 5.60 5.13 -10.04
N ILE A 82 6.65 5.03 -10.87
CA ILE A 82 6.69 5.74 -12.15
C ILE A 82 5.71 5.11 -13.17
N MET A 83 5.54 3.79 -13.16
CA MET A 83 4.58 3.06 -14.01
C MET A 83 3.12 3.38 -13.64
N ASP A 84 2.83 3.69 -12.38
CA ASP A 84 1.54 4.20 -11.90
C ASP A 84 1.23 5.56 -12.56
N ARG A 85 2.20 6.48 -12.50
CA ARG A 85 2.12 7.84 -13.06
C ARG A 85 2.10 7.87 -14.60
N LEU A 86 2.57 6.79 -15.24
CA LEU A 86 2.51 6.56 -16.69
C LEU A 86 1.20 5.88 -17.15
N ALA A 87 0.25 5.60 -16.25
CA ALA A 87 -1.08 5.14 -16.64
C ALA A 87 -1.82 6.22 -17.48
N PHE A 88 -2.59 5.76 -18.47
CA PHE A 88 -3.42 6.59 -19.35
C PHE A 88 -2.66 7.71 -20.08
N LYS A 89 -1.37 7.50 -20.36
CA LYS A 89 -0.53 8.31 -21.27
C LYS A 89 -0.61 7.75 -22.72
N SER A 90 0.26 8.20 -23.63
CA SER A 90 0.23 7.80 -25.04
C SER A 90 0.36 6.28 -25.23
N THR A 91 -0.29 5.75 -26.27
CA THR A 91 -0.40 4.32 -26.56
C THR A 91 -0.01 4.02 -28.01
N ALA A 92 -0.10 2.77 -28.45
CA ALA A 92 0.09 2.43 -29.86
C ALA A 92 -0.91 3.15 -30.79
N TRP A 93 -2.12 3.47 -30.30
CA TRP A 93 -3.23 3.98 -31.12
C TRP A 93 -3.68 5.40 -30.79
N ARG A 94 -3.36 5.94 -29.60
CA ARG A 94 -3.68 7.31 -29.18
C ARG A 94 -2.46 8.08 -28.67
N SER A 95 -2.51 9.40 -28.80
CA SER A 95 -1.71 10.33 -28.00
C SER A 95 -2.23 10.42 -26.55
N ALA A 96 -1.45 11.04 -25.66
CA ALA A 96 -1.88 11.30 -24.29
C ALA A 96 -3.13 12.20 -24.22
N ASP A 97 -3.25 13.19 -25.11
CA ASP A 97 -4.40 14.11 -25.16
C ASP A 97 -5.68 13.39 -25.59
N GLU A 98 -5.61 12.57 -26.65
CA GLU A 98 -6.73 11.72 -27.09
C GLU A 98 -7.10 10.68 -26.02
N MET A 99 -6.13 10.13 -25.29
CA MET A 99 -6.40 9.21 -24.18
C MET A 99 -7.14 9.93 -23.03
N LEU A 100 -6.71 11.15 -22.67
CA LEU A 100 -7.37 11.97 -21.66
C LEU A 100 -8.80 12.36 -22.07
N GLU A 101 -9.02 12.77 -23.32
CA GLU A 101 -10.37 13.07 -23.83
C GLU A 101 -11.30 11.85 -23.72
N GLN A 102 -10.82 10.65 -24.06
CA GLN A 102 -11.62 9.42 -23.89
C GLN A 102 -11.86 9.08 -22.41
N VAL A 103 -10.89 9.30 -21.53
CA VAL A 103 -11.04 9.13 -20.08
C VAL A 103 -12.12 10.08 -19.53
N GLU A 104 -12.09 11.36 -19.90
CA GLU A 104 -13.10 12.35 -19.50
C GLU A 104 -14.49 12.05 -20.09
N ALA A 105 -14.56 11.62 -21.35
CA ALA A 105 -15.81 11.24 -22.01
C ALA A 105 -16.52 10.03 -21.36
N LEU A 106 -15.77 9.14 -20.70
CA LEU A 106 -16.30 8.04 -19.89
C LEU A 106 -16.64 8.45 -18.44
N GLY A 107 -16.53 9.74 -18.10
CA GLY A 107 -16.86 10.33 -16.81
C GLY A 107 -15.67 10.52 -15.86
N GLY A 108 -14.42 10.36 -16.33
CA GLY A 108 -13.19 10.60 -15.57
C GLY A 108 -12.92 9.64 -14.40
N ASN A 109 -13.85 8.72 -14.09
CA ASN A 109 -13.78 7.81 -12.94
C ASN A 109 -13.00 6.52 -13.26
N ILE A 110 -11.75 6.69 -13.67
CA ILE A 110 -10.80 5.63 -14.01
C ILE A 110 -9.43 6.01 -13.46
N GLN A 111 -8.78 5.07 -12.77
CA GLN A 111 -7.58 5.31 -11.99
C GLN A 111 -6.60 4.13 -12.10
N CYS A 112 -5.31 4.43 -11.93
CA CYS A 112 -4.30 3.45 -11.57
C CYS A 112 -3.93 3.66 -10.10
N ALA A 113 -3.53 2.59 -9.42
CA ALA A 113 -2.87 2.65 -8.13
C ALA A 113 -1.83 1.54 -8.01
N SER A 114 -0.61 1.91 -7.64
CA SER A 114 0.46 1.00 -7.25
C SER A 114 0.34 0.62 -5.77
N SER A 115 0.70 -0.61 -5.46
CA SER A 115 0.84 -1.11 -4.08
C SER A 115 2.04 -2.05 -4.01
N ARG A 116 2.37 -2.54 -2.81
CA ARG A 116 3.50 -3.49 -2.65
C ARG A 116 3.33 -4.77 -3.49
N GLU A 117 2.11 -5.30 -3.60
CA GLU A 117 1.85 -6.63 -4.20
C GLU A 117 0.88 -6.61 -5.40
N SER A 118 0.30 -5.47 -5.75
CA SER A 118 -0.60 -5.34 -6.91
C SER A 118 -0.49 -3.97 -7.59
N MET A 119 -0.45 -3.95 -8.93
CA MET A 119 -0.74 -2.76 -9.75
C MET A 119 -2.20 -2.84 -10.21
N MET A 120 -2.99 -1.80 -9.94
CA MET A 120 -4.45 -1.86 -9.99
C MET A 120 -5.02 -0.79 -10.91
N TYR A 121 -5.42 -1.17 -12.12
CA TYR A 121 -6.05 -0.28 -13.10
C TYR A 121 -7.57 -0.49 -13.04
N GLN A 122 -8.34 0.46 -12.53
CA GLN A 122 -9.76 0.24 -12.20
C GLN A 122 -10.65 1.46 -12.46
N ALA A 123 -11.92 1.21 -12.77
CA ALA A 123 -12.93 2.22 -13.08
C ALA A 123 -14.32 1.80 -12.60
N ALA A 124 -15.17 2.77 -12.27
CA ALA A 124 -16.62 2.56 -12.17
C ALA A 124 -17.35 3.46 -13.18
N THR A 125 -18.02 2.80 -14.12
CA THR A 125 -18.55 3.40 -15.36
C THR A 125 -20.01 3.02 -15.58
N PHE A 126 -20.69 3.66 -16.54
CA PHE A 126 -22.05 3.26 -16.93
C PHE A 126 -22.05 1.89 -17.60
N ASN A 127 -23.10 1.09 -17.40
CA ASN A 127 -23.15 -0.29 -17.91
C ASN A 127 -22.97 -0.37 -19.45
N SER A 128 -23.45 0.64 -20.20
CA SER A 128 -23.27 0.77 -21.65
C SER A 128 -21.84 1.12 -22.08
N ALA A 129 -21.04 1.69 -21.19
CA ALA A 129 -19.65 2.11 -21.43
C ALA A 129 -18.62 1.02 -21.12
N VAL A 130 -19.01 -0.07 -20.43
CA VAL A 130 -18.13 -1.20 -20.06
C VAL A 130 -17.23 -1.69 -21.20
N PRO A 131 -17.69 -1.90 -22.45
CA PRO A 131 -16.81 -2.32 -23.54
C PRO A 131 -15.70 -1.29 -23.89
N ALA A 132 -16.03 0.01 -23.84
CA ALA A 132 -15.06 1.07 -24.08
C ALA A 132 -14.03 1.17 -22.94
N THR A 133 -14.50 1.04 -21.69
CA THR A 133 -13.64 1.03 -20.50
C THR A 133 -12.67 -0.17 -20.49
N VAL A 134 -13.13 -1.38 -20.82
CA VAL A 134 -12.22 -2.54 -21.02
C VAL A 134 -11.20 -2.23 -22.12
N GLY A 135 -11.63 -1.60 -23.22
CA GLY A 135 -10.76 -1.16 -24.30
C GLY A 135 -9.62 -0.25 -23.83
N LEU A 136 -9.92 0.84 -23.11
CA LEU A 136 -8.90 1.77 -22.61
C LEU A 136 -7.97 1.15 -21.57
N LEU A 137 -8.50 0.30 -20.67
CA LEU A 137 -7.71 -0.45 -19.69
C LEU A 137 -6.73 -1.40 -20.41
N ALA A 138 -7.22 -2.20 -21.36
CA ALA A 138 -6.39 -3.12 -22.13
C ALA A 138 -5.32 -2.41 -22.95
N GLU A 139 -5.68 -1.32 -23.62
CA GLU A 139 -4.77 -0.50 -24.41
C GLU A 139 -3.65 0.11 -23.55
N THR A 140 -3.99 0.69 -22.40
CA THR A 140 -3.03 1.27 -21.44
C THR A 140 -2.08 0.21 -20.86
N ILE A 141 -2.60 -0.99 -20.56
CA ILE A 141 -1.83 -2.06 -19.94
C ILE A 141 -0.94 -2.77 -20.96
N ARG A 142 -1.47 -3.08 -22.14
CA ARG A 142 -0.80 -3.90 -23.17
C ARG A 142 0.14 -3.09 -24.06
N ALA A 143 -0.31 -1.92 -24.54
CA ALA A 143 0.37 -1.18 -25.60
C ALA A 143 0.57 0.33 -25.31
N PRO A 144 1.06 0.73 -24.12
CA PRO A 144 1.53 2.10 -23.90
C PRO A 144 2.77 2.37 -24.76
N ARG A 145 2.91 3.60 -25.26
CA ARG A 145 4.02 4.03 -26.13
C ARG A 145 5.31 4.26 -25.34
N VAL A 146 5.14 4.67 -24.07
CA VAL A 146 6.18 5.00 -23.08
C VAL A 146 7.28 5.83 -23.74
N THR A 147 7.02 7.10 -24.06
CA THR A 147 8.06 7.96 -24.65
C THR A 147 9.03 8.47 -23.60
N ASP A 148 10.26 8.75 -24.02
CA ASP A 148 11.33 9.28 -23.16
C ASP A 148 10.94 10.63 -22.52
N GLN A 149 10.12 11.44 -23.21
CA GLN A 149 9.55 12.68 -22.67
C GLN A 149 8.53 12.41 -21.57
N GLU A 150 7.54 11.53 -21.79
CA GLU A 150 6.53 11.20 -20.77
C GLU A 150 7.17 10.64 -19.50
N VAL A 151 8.23 9.83 -19.64
CA VAL A 151 9.02 9.31 -18.51
C VAL A 151 9.71 10.46 -17.75
N ALA A 152 10.38 11.38 -18.45
CA ALA A 152 11.02 12.54 -17.82
C ALA A 152 10.00 13.43 -17.08
N ASP A 153 8.84 13.69 -17.69
CA ASP A 153 7.76 14.49 -17.09
C ASP A 153 7.21 13.82 -15.82
N GLN A 154 7.09 12.49 -15.79
CA GLN A 154 6.63 11.76 -14.60
C GLN A 154 7.71 11.66 -13.52
N LEU A 155 9.00 11.63 -13.86
CA LEU A 155 10.10 11.66 -12.90
C LEU A 155 10.19 13.01 -12.17
N GLU A 156 10.03 14.12 -12.88
CA GLU A 156 9.96 15.45 -12.25
C GLU A 156 8.67 15.62 -11.44
N THR A 157 7.53 15.11 -11.92
CA THR A 157 6.28 15.11 -11.14
C THR A 157 6.43 14.29 -9.84
N ALA A 158 7.05 13.12 -9.92
CA ALA A 158 7.35 12.29 -8.76
C ALA A 158 8.33 12.99 -7.80
N ARG A 159 9.35 13.71 -8.30
CA ARG A 159 10.29 14.50 -7.46
C ARG A 159 9.57 15.49 -6.54
N TYR A 160 8.58 16.23 -7.06
CA TYR A 160 7.80 17.18 -6.25
C TYR A 160 6.93 16.47 -5.19
N GLU A 161 6.23 15.39 -5.57
CA GLU A 161 5.42 14.60 -4.65
C GLU A 161 6.26 13.95 -3.54
N ILE A 162 7.39 13.34 -3.88
CA ILE A 162 8.31 12.73 -2.94
C ILE A 162 8.77 13.77 -1.92
N ALA A 163 9.19 14.97 -2.37
CA ALA A 163 9.55 16.07 -1.48
C ALA A 163 8.38 16.53 -0.59
N GLU A 164 7.14 16.57 -1.11
CA GLU A 164 5.95 16.92 -0.32
C GLU A 164 5.62 15.85 0.73
N ILE A 165 5.75 14.55 0.41
CA ILE A 165 5.53 13.45 1.35
C ILE A 165 6.61 13.43 2.44
N TRP A 166 7.89 13.56 2.08
CA TRP A 166 8.99 13.66 3.05
C TRP A 166 8.89 14.89 3.96
N SER A 167 8.18 15.94 3.53
CA SER A 167 7.90 17.11 4.38
C SER A 167 6.81 16.89 5.44
N LYS A 168 6.07 15.78 5.38
CA LYS A 168 4.90 15.48 6.23
C LYS A 168 5.10 14.16 7.00
N PRO A 169 5.49 14.20 8.29
CA PRO A 169 5.76 13.02 9.10
C PRO A 169 4.65 11.96 9.05
N GLU A 170 3.39 12.39 9.06
CA GLU A 170 2.20 11.53 9.03
C GLU A 170 2.08 10.69 7.74
N LEU A 171 2.72 11.11 6.65
CA LEU A 171 2.70 10.40 5.36
C LEU A 171 3.94 9.51 5.18
N ILE A 172 5.14 10.00 5.55
CA ILE A 172 6.40 9.26 5.34
C ILE A 172 6.69 8.22 6.44
N LEU A 173 6.31 8.46 7.69
CA LEU A 173 6.59 7.52 8.78
C LEU A 173 5.88 6.16 8.62
N PRO A 174 4.61 6.05 8.20
CA PRO A 174 3.97 4.76 7.89
C PRO A 174 4.76 3.92 6.87
N GLU A 175 5.36 4.58 5.88
CA GLU A 175 6.18 3.93 4.86
C GLU A 175 7.49 3.41 5.44
N LEU A 176 8.20 4.25 6.20
CA LEU A 176 9.45 3.89 6.89
C LEU A 176 9.30 2.75 7.91
N VAL A 177 8.10 2.47 8.45
CA VAL A 177 7.88 1.26 9.28
C VAL A 177 8.15 -0.01 8.48
N HIS A 178 7.80 -0.06 7.19
CA HIS A 178 8.06 -1.24 6.35
C HIS A 178 9.56 -1.40 6.09
N THR A 179 10.24 -0.31 5.73
CA THR A 179 11.70 -0.31 5.54
C THR A 179 12.45 -0.65 6.83
N ALA A 180 11.99 -0.20 8.00
CA ALA A 180 12.57 -0.60 9.29
C ALA A 180 12.30 -2.09 9.62
N ALA A 181 11.09 -2.58 9.34
CA ALA A 181 10.65 -3.93 9.68
C ALA A 181 11.28 -5.04 8.83
N PHE A 182 11.47 -4.79 7.53
CA PHE A 182 11.91 -5.78 6.55
C PHE A 182 13.27 -5.44 5.91
N ARG A 183 13.75 -4.18 6.00
CA ARG A 183 15.03 -3.72 5.42
C ARG A 183 15.10 -4.01 3.91
N ASP A 184 16.28 -4.37 3.39
CA ASP A 184 16.52 -4.62 1.97
C ASP A 184 15.92 -5.94 1.44
N ASN A 185 14.72 -6.34 1.87
CA ASN A 185 14.00 -7.48 1.28
C ASN A 185 12.51 -7.22 1.07
N THR A 186 12.02 -7.60 -0.11
CA THR A 186 10.60 -7.73 -0.47
C THR A 186 9.70 -6.59 0.03
N LEU A 187 8.92 -6.78 1.09
CA LEU A 187 8.01 -5.80 1.66
C LEU A 187 8.71 -4.54 2.22
N GLY A 188 10.01 -4.60 2.49
CA GLY A 188 10.82 -3.46 2.92
C GLY A 188 11.30 -2.56 1.78
N ASN A 189 11.17 -3.00 0.52
CA ASN A 189 11.29 -2.12 -0.63
C ASN A 189 10.29 -0.95 -0.49
N PRO A 190 10.71 0.28 -0.80
CA PRO A 190 9.86 1.44 -0.64
C PRO A 190 8.76 1.44 -1.73
N LEU A 191 7.54 1.82 -1.35
CA LEU A 191 6.40 2.01 -2.26
C LEU A 191 6.58 3.26 -3.13
N LEU A 192 7.22 4.29 -2.57
CA LEU A 192 7.62 5.49 -3.28
C LEU A 192 9.02 5.31 -3.88
N CYS A 193 9.27 5.89 -5.05
CA CYS A 193 10.62 5.91 -5.60
C CYS A 193 11.59 6.65 -4.64
N PRO A 194 12.77 6.10 -4.30
CA PRO A 194 13.82 6.85 -3.61
C PRO A 194 14.25 8.07 -4.42
N GLU A 195 14.61 9.18 -3.76
CA GLU A 195 14.98 10.41 -4.47
C GLU A 195 16.28 10.23 -5.27
N GLU A 196 17.22 9.46 -4.73
CA GLU A 196 18.48 9.08 -5.38
C GLU A 196 18.27 8.20 -6.64
N ARG A 197 17.15 7.47 -6.71
CA ARG A 197 16.81 6.60 -7.85
C ARG A 197 16.19 7.35 -9.02
N LEU A 198 15.62 8.54 -8.80
CA LEU A 198 14.98 9.35 -9.85
C LEU A 198 15.93 9.78 -10.98
N ALA A 199 17.25 9.78 -10.74
CA ALA A 199 18.26 10.10 -11.75
C ALA A 199 18.73 8.88 -12.58
N ASP A 200 18.44 7.66 -12.10
CA ASP A 200 18.82 6.40 -12.75
C ASP A 200 17.66 5.79 -13.57
N ILE A 201 16.41 6.10 -13.22
CA ILE A 201 15.23 5.55 -13.89
C ILE A 201 15.06 6.21 -15.26
N ASP A 202 14.89 5.38 -16.27
CA ASP A 202 14.73 5.77 -17.66
C ASP A 202 13.63 4.94 -18.34
N ARG A 203 13.46 5.17 -19.65
CA ARG A 203 12.53 4.39 -20.48
C ARG A 203 12.88 2.90 -20.51
N SER A 204 14.15 2.51 -20.56
CA SER A 204 14.53 1.09 -20.58
C SER A 204 14.20 0.38 -19.26
N SER A 205 14.35 1.07 -18.12
CA SER A 205 13.92 0.59 -16.79
C SER A 205 12.40 0.34 -16.73
N VAL A 206 11.59 1.26 -17.25
CA VAL A 206 10.12 1.11 -17.32
C VAL A 206 9.73 -0.06 -18.23
N LEU A 207 10.38 -0.22 -19.40
CA LEU A 207 10.12 -1.34 -20.30
C LEU A 207 10.54 -2.68 -19.68
N ALA A 208 11.70 -2.76 -19.00
CA ALA A 208 12.15 -3.97 -18.32
C ALA A 208 11.19 -4.40 -17.18
N TYR A 209 10.68 -3.45 -16.39
CA TYR A 209 9.64 -3.70 -15.38
C TYR A 209 8.36 -4.27 -16.00
N ARG A 210 7.94 -3.73 -17.16
CA ARG A 210 6.77 -4.22 -17.90
C ARG A 210 7.00 -5.64 -18.46
N ASP A 211 8.12 -5.88 -19.12
CA ASP A 211 8.45 -7.19 -19.72
C ASP A 211 8.54 -8.32 -18.67
N LEU A 212 8.91 -7.99 -17.43
CA LEU A 212 8.90 -8.92 -16.30
C LEU A 212 7.51 -9.19 -15.74
N PHE A 213 6.65 -8.18 -15.60
CA PHE A 213 5.45 -8.28 -14.76
C PHE A 213 4.10 -8.19 -15.50
N TYR A 214 4.03 -7.57 -16.68
CA TYR A 214 2.77 -7.33 -17.42
C TYR A 214 2.41 -8.53 -18.31
N ARG A 215 2.29 -9.71 -17.69
CA ARG A 215 2.06 -11.02 -18.32
C ARG A 215 0.67 -11.57 -17.97
N PRO A 216 -0.07 -12.21 -18.89
CA PRO A 216 -1.48 -12.57 -18.68
C PRO A 216 -1.70 -13.48 -17.45
N GLU A 217 -0.79 -14.43 -17.19
CA GLU A 217 -0.84 -15.32 -16.02
C GLU A 217 -0.78 -14.58 -14.65
N ARG A 218 -0.19 -13.38 -14.63
CA ARG A 218 -0.12 -12.52 -13.42
C ARG A 218 -1.33 -11.59 -13.26
N MET A 219 -2.28 -11.62 -14.20
CA MET A 219 -3.43 -10.71 -14.22
C MET A 219 -4.72 -11.36 -13.74
N VAL A 220 -5.55 -10.55 -13.08
CA VAL A 220 -6.99 -10.78 -12.88
C VAL A 220 -7.74 -9.60 -13.50
N LEU A 221 -8.56 -9.86 -14.50
CA LEU A 221 -9.55 -8.90 -15.00
C LEU A 221 -10.88 -9.17 -14.27
N ALA A 222 -11.26 -8.25 -13.38
CA ALA A 222 -12.46 -8.34 -12.56
C ALA A 222 -13.56 -7.41 -13.06
N PHE A 223 -14.81 -7.83 -12.87
CA PHE A 223 -16.02 -7.09 -13.19
C PHE A 223 -17.03 -7.15 -12.05
N ALA A 224 -17.62 -6.01 -11.67
CA ALA A 224 -18.70 -5.95 -10.69
C ALA A 224 -19.94 -5.33 -11.34
N GLY A 225 -21.03 -6.09 -11.44
CA GLY A 225 -22.23 -5.71 -12.19
C GLY A 225 -22.13 -5.92 -13.70
N VAL A 226 -21.48 -7.01 -14.15
CA VAL A 226 -21.45 -7.47 -15.54
C VAL A 226 -21.69 -8.98 -15.57
N GLU A 227 -22.37 -9.47 -16.61
CA GLU A 227 -22.61 -10.90 -16.83
C GLU A 227 -21.30 -11.63 -17.19
N HIS A 228 -21.13 -12.90 -16.77
CA HIS A 228 -19.85 -13.61 -16.91
C HIS A 228 -19.51 -13.96 -18.36
N GLY A 229 -20.49 -14.33 -19.19
CA GLY A 229 -20.28 -14.56 -20.61
C GLY A 229 -19.82 -13.30 -21.34
N ASP A 230 -20.42 -12.14 -21.04
CA ASP A 230 -19.96 -10.85 -21.56
C ASP A 230 -18.58 -10.44 -21.02
N ALA A 231 -18.30 -10.69 -19.74
CA ALA A 231 -16.99 -10.46 -19.12
C ALA A 231 -15.89 -11.30 -19.80
N VAL A 232 -16.12 -12.60 -20.01
CA VAL A 232 -15.20 -13.51 -20.72
C VAL A 232 -15.03 -13.08 -22.18
N ARG A 233 -16.12 -12.78 -22.89
CA ARG A 233 -16.08 -12.29 -24.29
C ARG A 233 -15.23 -11.02 -24.42
N LEU A 234 -15.37 -10.06 -23.50
CA LEU A 234 -14.56 -8.85 -23.48
C LEU A 234 -13.09 -9.13 -23.12
N ALA A 235 -12.83 -10.07 -22.20
CA ALA A 235 -11.48 -10.49 -21.85
C ALA A 235 -10.76 -11.18 -23.02
N GLU A 236 -11.43 -12.09 -23.72
CA GLU A 236 -10.91 -12.74 -24.93
C GLU A 236 -10.62 -11.72 -26.03
N GLN A 237 -11.57 -10.80 -26.29
CA GLN A 237 -11.44 -9.73 -27.29
C GLN A 237 -10.26 -8.80 -27.02
N HIS A 238 -9.97 -8.47 -25.75
CA HIS A 238 -9.01 -7.42 -25.39
C HIS A 238 -7.69 -7.92 -24.80
N PHE A 239 -7.59 -9.20 -24.40
CA PHE A 239 -6.38 -9.78 -23.80
C PHE A 239 -6.08 -11.22 -24.25
N GLY A 240 -6.98 -11.91 -24.97
CA GLY A 240 -6.84 -13.33 -25.30
C GLY A 240 -5.63 -13.69 -26.18
N ASP A 241 -5.13 -12.74 -26.97
CA ASP A 241 -3.94 -12.89 -27.83
C ASP A 241 -2.61 -12.59 -27.12
N MET A 242 -2.63 -12.20 -25.83
CA MET A 242 -1.40 -12.07 -25.04
C MET A 242 -0.68 -13.41 -24.89
N LYS A 243 0.65 -13.40 -25.08
CA LYS A 243 1.51 -14.59 -24.94
C LYS A 243 1.85 -14.86 -23.47
N ALA A 244 1.53 -16.05 -22.99
CA ALA A 244 2.01 -16.54 -21.69
C ALA A 244 3.52 -16.84 -21.72
N ALA A 245 4.23 -16.71 -20.59
CA ALA A 245 5.68 -16.91 -20.54
C ALA A 245 6.13 -18.31 -20.95
N ALA A 246 5.34 -19.35 -20.63
CA ALA A 246 5.63 -20.73 -21.05
C ALA A 246 5.67 -20.89 -22.58
N ALA A 247 4.78 -20.19 -23.30
CA ALA A 247 4.78 -20.17 -24.77
C ALA A 247 5.93 -19.32 -25.32
N ALA A 248 6.31 -18.22 -24.65
CA ALA A 248 7.46 -17.41 -25.02
C ALA A 248 8.80 -18.18 -24.90
N ALA A 249 8.97 -18.95 -23.82
CA ALA A 249 10.14 -19.81 -23.62
C ALA A 249 10.21 -20.97 -24.63
N ALA A 250 9.07 -21.54 -25.02
CA ALA A 250 9.01 -22.53 -26.11
C ALA A 250 9.36 -21.91 -27.48
N ALA A 251 8.98 -20.65 -27.73
CA ALA A 251 9.29 -19.94 -28.96
C ALA A 251 10.77 -19.52 -29.07
N SER A 252 11.42 -19.12 -27.96
CA SER A 252 12.84 -18.78 -27.96
C SER A 252 13.75 -20.02 -28.04
N SER A 253 13.39 -21.12 -27.38
CA SER A 253 14.16 -22.37 -27.46
C SER A 253 14.07 -23.05 -28.83
N SER A 254 12.95 -22.90 -29.55
CA SER A 254 12.79 -23.41 -30.93
C SER A 254 13.46 -22.55 -32.00
N SER A 255 13.69 -21.25 -31.76
CA SER A 255 14.46 -20.41 -32.69
C SER A 255 15.97 -20.60 -32.60
N ALA A 256 16.47 -21.16 -31.49
CA ALA A 256 17.90 -21.39 -31.25
C ALA A 256 18.48 -22.63 -31.96
N SER A 257 17.66 -23.51 -32.54
CA SER A 257 18.09 -24.83 -33.03
C SER A 257 18.49 -24.87 -34.52
N ALA A 258 19.05 -23.78 -35.08
CA ALA A 258 19.18 -23.60 -36.53
C ALA A 258 20.51 -22.99 -37.05
N SER A 259 21.66 -23.25 -36.40
CA SER A 259 22.97 -23.07 -37.06
C SER A 259 24.14 -23.78 -36.33
N THR A 260 24.61 -24.91 -36.89
CA THR A 260 25.84 -25.58 -36.45
C THR A 260 26.66 -26.05 -37.67
N PRO A 261 27.69 -25.31 -38.11
CA PRO A 261 28.72 -25.86 -39.00
C PRO A 261 29.63 -26.84 -38.22
N PRO A 262 30.25 -27.82 -38.90
CA PRO A 262 31.01 -28.88 -38.23
C PRO A 262 32.34 -28.39 -37.64
N SER A 263 32.79 -29.08 -36.60
CA SER A 263 34.04 -28.80 -35.88
C SER A 263 35.29 -29.19 -36.68
N SER A 264 36.37 -28.46 -36.44
CA SER A 264 37.74 -28.89 -36.73
C SER A 264 38.59 -28.80 -35.45
N THR A 265 39.49 -29.76 -35.26
CA THR A 265 40.23 -29.97 -34.00
C THR A 265 41.67 -29.49 -34.12
N SER A 266 42.10 -28.62 -33.19
CA SER A 266 43.49 -28.15 -33.06
C SER A 266 43.89 -28.10 -31.59
N THR A 267 45.09 -28.58 -31.24
CA THR A 267 45.53 -28.76 -29.85
C THR A 267 46.88 -28.08 -29.58
N SER A 268 46.91 -27.14 -28.63
CA SER A 268 48.12 -26.57 -28.00
C SER A 268 47.72 -25.79 -26.73
N THR A 269 47.78 -26.31 -25.50
CA THR A 269 48.94 -26.52 -24.59
C THR A 269 49.75 -25.25 -24.25
N THR A 270 49.86 -24.93 -22.94
CA THR A 270 50.82 -23.99 -22.27
C THR A 270 50.79 -22.51 -22.72
N THR A 271 51.08 -21.46 -21.93
CA THR A 271 51.42 -21.18 -20.50
C THR A 271 50.96 -19.71 -20.27
N GLY A 272 50.74 -19.10 -19.11
CA GLY A 272 51.40 -19.12 -17.80
C GLY A 272 51.53 -17.65 -17.29
N SER A 273 51.26 -17.40 -16.01
CA SER A 273 51.67 -16.24 -15.17
C SER A 273 51.58 -14.78 -15.66
N GLU A 274 50.82 -13.96 -14.90
CA GLU A 274 51.21 -12.61 -14.38
C GLU A 274 51.51 -11.45 -15.38
N SER A 275 51.56 -10.17 -14.98
CA SER A 275 50.83 -9.31 -14.01
C SER A 275 51.29 -7.84 -14.24
N SER A 276 50.74 -6.86 -13.52
CA SER A 276 51.31 -5.48 -13.35
C SER A 276 51.31 -4.57 -14.61
N LEU A 277 51.55 -3.24 -14.55
CA LEU A 277 51.08 -2.17 -13.63
C LEU A 277 51.34 -0.79 -14.28
N ALA A 278 50.39 0.15 -14.17
CA ALA A 278 50.56 1.60 -14.41
C ALA A 278 51.05 2.00 -15.84
N SER A 279 51.33 3.25 -16.22
CA SER A 279 51.30 4.58 -15.56
C SER A 279 51.24 5.71 -16.62
N GLU A 280 50.60 6.84 -16.29
CA GLU A 280 50.96 8.21 -16.76
C GLU A 280 50.85 8.55 -18.28
N ALA A 281 50.81 9.81 -18.76
CA ALA A 281 50.39 11.12 -18.19
C ALA A 281 50.27 12.17 -19.34
N SER A 282 50.00 13.45 -18.99
CA SER A 282 50.02 14.67 -19.83
C SER A 282 48.85 14.85 -20.84
N SER A 283 48.47 16.03 -21.36
CA SER A 283 48.39 17.45 -20.91
C SER A 283 48.43 18.35 -22.17
N PHE A 284 47.59 19.41 -22.27
CA PHE A 284 47.93 20.81 -22.69
C PHE A 284 46.74 21.66 -23.23
N ASN A 285 46.71 22.95 -22.84
CA ASN A 285 46.19 24.18 -23.51
C ASN A 285 44.69 24.32 -23.91
N THR A 286 43.91 25.36 -23.51
CA THR A 286 43.82 26.81 -23.91
C THR A 286 43.33 27.08 -25.36
N SER A 287 42.53 28.13 -25.70
CA SER A 287 41.90 29.26 -24.96
C SER A 287 40.93 30.12 -25.85
N THR A 288 39.92 30.79 -25.24
CA THR A 288 39.28 32.10 -25.67
C THR A 288 38.53 32.15 -27.05
N THR A 289 37.61 33.08 -27.44
CA THR A 289 36.99 34.34 -26.90
C THR A 289 35.71 34.74 -27.69
N ALA A 290 34.75 35.46 -27.06
CA ALA A 290 33.88 36.55 -27.61
C ALA A 290 32.96 36.34 -28.86
N SER A 291 31.94 37.15 -29.22
CA SER A 291 30.93 37.98 -28.49
C SER A 291 29.89 38.66 -29.44
N SER A 292 28.58 38.67 -29.10
CA SER A 292 27.51 39.71 -29.39
C SER A 292 27.24 40.21 -30.85
N PRO A 293 26.09 40.89 -31.18
CA PRO A 293 25.02 41.50 -30.36
C PRO A 293 23.55 41.22 -30.80
N SER A 294 22.59 42.02 -30.29
CA SER A 294 21.11 42.02 -30.53
C SER A 294 20.68 43.47 -30.93
N PRO A 295 19.44 44.04 -30.73
CA PRO A 295 18.09 43.57 -30.31
C PRO A 295 16.99 44.11 -31.30
N PRO A 296 15.75 44.54 -30.93
CA PRO A 296 14.83 44.26 -29.81
C PRO A 296 13.48 43.67 -30.30
N SER A 297 12.44 43.39 -29.50
CA SER A 297 12.08 43.67 -28.09
C SER A 297 11.38 42.42 -27.48
N SER A 298 10.85 42.34 -26.24
CA SER A 298 10.48 43.36 -25.23
C SER A 298 10.64 42.88 -23.78
N SER A 299 10.34 43.81 -22.86
CA SER A 299 10.13 43.72 -21.40
C SER A 299 8.81 43.04 -20.97
N SER A 300 8.61 42.59 -19.72
CA SER A 300 9.34 42.79 -18.44
C SER A 300 9.32 41.49 -17.60
N SER A 301 10.37 41.03 -16.90
CA SER A 301 11.23 41.65 -15.86
C SER A 301 10.45 42.04 -14.57
N SER A 302 10.99 41.96 -13.34
CA SER A 302 12.32 41.56 -12.80
C SER A 302 12.13 40.97 -11.36
N THR A 303 13.09 40.58 -10.50
CA THR A 303 14.56 40.71 -10.36
C THR A 303 15.12 39.51 -9.55
N SER A 304 16.43 39.23 -9.59
CA SER A 304 17.08 38.10 -8.87
C SER A 304 17.38 38.34 -7.37
N SER A 305 17.81 37.29 -6.65
CA SER A 305 18.68 37.43 -5.47
C SER A 305 19.66 36.26 -5.31
N LYS A 306 20.96 36.53 -5.48
CA LYS A 306 22.07 35.61 -5.12
C LYS A 306 22.60 35.94 -3.72
N ILE A 307 22.14 35.21 -2.71
CA ILE A 307 22.65 35.23 -1.33
C ILE A 307 22.79 33.76 -0.85
N LEU A 308 23.54 33.52 0.23
CA LEU A 308 23.98 32.20 0.74
C LEU A 308 25.09 31.52 -0.08
N SER A 309 26.28 32.14 -0.04
CA SER A 309 27.51 31.36 0.09
C SER A 309 28.05 31.51 1.52
N LYS A 310 28.80 30.52 2.02
CA LYS A 310 29.39 30.42 3.38
C LYS A 310 28.43 30.00 4.52
N ILE A 311 28.26 28.69 4.71
CA ILE A 311 28.02 28.07 6.03
C ILE A 311 29.06 26.94 6.19
N PRO A 312 29.90 26.90 7.26
CA PRO A 312 31.13 26.10 7.26
C PRO A 312 31.08 24.81 8.10
N PHE A 313 30.01 23.99 8.04
CA PHE A 313 29.87 22.81 8.91
C PHE A 313 29.33 21.53 8.21
N ILE A 314 29.91 21.15 7.07
CA ILE A 314 29.89 19.76 6.59
C ILE A 314 31.33 19.32 6.23
N LYS A 315 31.94 18.57 7.14
CA LYS A 315 33.14 17.75 6.90
C LYS A 315 32.99 16.43 7.68
N ASN A 316 33.59 15.37 7.16
CA ASN A 316 33.58 14.01 7.70
C ASN A 316 32.25 13.23 7.57
N VAL A 317 31.75 13.12 6.33
CA VAL A 317 31.19 11.84 5.85
C VAL A 317 32.12 11.34 4.74
N SER A 318 32.99 10.39 5.08
CA SER A 318 33.94 9.81 4.12
C SER A 318 33.33 8.58 3.46
N ALA A 319 32.75 8.75 2.26
CA ALA A 319 32.29 7.67 1.40
C ALA A 319 33.21 7.56 0.17
N SER A 320 34.37 6.90 0.33
CA SER A 320 35.35 6.69 -0.74
C SER A 320 34.99 5.47 -1.60
N THR A 321 34.01 5.64 -2.49
CA THR A 321 33.67 4.64 -3.53
C THR A 321 34.14 5.16 -4.89
N PRO A 322 34.88 4.36 -5.69
CA PRO A 322 35.42 4.84 -6.96
C PRO A 322 34.32 5.15 -7.98
N ARG A 323 34.38 6.33 -8.59
CA ARG A 323 33.52 6.70 -9.73
C ARG A 323 33.94 5.91 -10.97
N ASN A 324 33.25 4.81 -11.23
CA ASN A 324 33.12 4.21 -12.56
C ASN A 324 31.68 3.69 -12.72
N ALA A 325 30.75 4.63 -12.91
CA ALA A 325 29.39 4.31 -13.33
C ALA A 325 29.41 3.90 -14.81
N SER A 326 29.70 2.63 -15.07
CA SER A 326 29.44 2.05 -16.38
C SER A 326 27.93 2.00 -16.58
N VAL A 327 27.43 2.68 -17.61
CA VAL A 327 26.01 2.64 -17.98
C VAL A 327 25.63 1.17 -18.21
N MET A 328 24.66 0.66 -17.44
CA MET A 328 24.21 -0.73 -17.59
C MET A 328 23.30 -0.85 -18.81
N THR A 329 23.92 -1.05 -19.98
CA THR A 329 23.24 -1.37 -21.23
C THR A 329 22.76 -2.83 -21.33
N THR A 330 23.03 -3.65 -20.31
CA THR A 330 22.41 -4.96 -20.12
C THR A 330 21.14 -4.85 -19.29
N PRO A 331 20.01 -5.46 -19.72
CA PRO A 331 18.81 -5.54 -18.89
C PRO A 331 19.09 -6.26 -17.57
N PRO A 332 18.30 -6.03 -16.51
CA PRO A 332 18.46 -6.75 -15.25
C PRO A 332 18.37 -8.27 -15.49
N PRO A 333 19.15 -9.09 -14.76
CA PRO A 333 19.14 -10.54 -14.96
C PRO A 333 17.72 -11.09 -14.78
N PRO A 334 17.27 -12.03 -15.64
CA PRO A 334 15.87 -12.46 -15.69
C PRO A 334 15.41 -13.18 -14.40
N ASP A 335 16.36 -13.71 -13.63
CA ASP A 335 16.13 -14.49 -12.41
C ASP A 335 16.25 -13.62 -11.13
N ALA A 336 15.51 -12.50 -11.09
CA ALA A 336 15.12 -11.94 -9.80
C ALA A 336 14.11 -12.90 -9.15
N ASP A 337 14.36 -13.37 -7.92
CA ASP A 337 13.43 -14.27 -7.22
C ASP A 337 12.18 -13.52 -6.76
N ILE A 338 11.24 -13.34 -7.69
CA ILE A 338 9.91 -12.77 -7.44
C ILE A 338 9.06 -13.62 -6.48
N THR A 339 9.51 -14.84 -6.15
CA THR A 339 8.83 -15.75 -5.21
C THR A 339 9.43 -15.73 -3.80
N GLN A 340 10.46 -14.89 -3.58
CA GLN A 340 11.15 -14.75 -2.31
C GLN A 340 10.15 -14.43 -1.17
N PRO A 341 10.17 -15.21 -0.08
CA PRO A 341 9.28 -14.95 1.04
C PRO A 341 9.77 -13.77 1.88
N ALA A 342 8.83 -12.99 2.42
CA ALA A 342 9.15 -11.81 3.20
C ALA A 342 9.71 -12.17 4.58
N ARG A 343 10.86 -11.58 4.92
CA ARG A 343 11.55 -11.83 6.18
C ARG A 343 11.49 -10.62 7.09
N TYR A 344 10.68 -10.71 8.14
CA TYR A 344 10.55 -9.67 9.15
C TYR A 344 11.73 -9.68 10.13
N THR A 345 12.52 -8.62 10.16
CA THR A 345 13.73 -8.48 10.99
C THR A 345 13.52 -7.64 12.25
N GLY A 346 12.40 -6.90 12.33
CA GLY A 346 12.30 -5.75 13.24
C GLY A 346 13.41 -4.72 12.99
N GLY A 347 13.44 -3.66 13.80
CA GLY A 347 14.47 -2.63 13.68
C GLY A 347 14.08 -1.27 14.20
N PHE A 348 14.96 -0.31 13.97
CA PHE A 348 14.79 1.08 14.39
C PHE A 348 15.21 2.03 13.29
N LEU A 349 14.35 3.01 13.00
CA LEU A 349 14.71 4.20 12.23
C LEU A 349 14.28 5.44 13.03
N SER A 350 15.14 6.46 13.04
CA SER A 350 14.77 7.78 13.56
C SER A 350 15.07 8.83 12.50
N LEU A 351 14.07 9.65 12.16
CA LEU A 351 14.30 10.83 11.34
C LEU A 351 14.92 11.95 12.18
N PRO A 352 15.60 12.93 11.56
CA PRO A 352 16.09 14.13 12.24
C PRO A 352 14.96 14.84 13.00
N PRO A 353 15.20 15.30 14.25
CA PRO A 353 14.17 15.99 15.02
C PRO A 353 13.65 17.25 14.31
N GLN A 354 12.33 17.44 14.33
CA GLN A 354 11.69 18.62 13.77
C GLN A 354 12.11 19.86 14.60
N PRO A 355 12.52 20.97 13.95
CA PRO A 355 12.85 22.20 14.65
C PRO A 355 11.60 22.82 15.30
N PRO A 356 11.75 23.75 16.27
CA PRO A 356 10.61 24.47 16.83
C PRO A 356 9.89 25.29 15.76
N SER A 357 8.58 25.10 15.64
CA SER A 357 7.74 25.93 14.77
C SER A 357 7.39 27.27 15.44
N LEU A 358 7.21 28.30 14.61
CA LEU A 358 6.82 29.65 15.04
C LEU A 358 5.31 29.91 14.89
N THR A 359 4.58 29.01 14.22
CA THR A 359 3.19 29.24 13.77
C THR A 359 2.23 28.10 14.12
N GLY A 360 2.72 27.02 14.75
CA GLY A 360 1.92 25.88 15.18
C GLY A 360 2.71 24.93 16.08
N ASN A 361 2.09 23.84 16.51
CA ASN A 361 2.78 22.78 17.26
C ASN A 361 3.31 21.71 16.31
N ASN A 362 4.62 21.48 16.32
CA ASN A 362 5.20 20.26 15.75
C ASN A 362 5.11 19.14 16.79
N PHE A 363 4.79 17.92 16.36
CA PHE A 363 4.58 16.78 17.25
C PHE A 363 5.74 15.78 17.18
N THR A 364 5.99 15.08 18.29
CA THR A 364 6.79 13.86 18.27
C THR A 364 5.90 12.72 17.75
N HIS A 365 6.34 12.05 16.69
CA HIS A 365 5.61 10.94 16.07
C HIS A 365 6.32 9.62 16.37
N ILE A 366 5.57 8.61 16.81
CA ILE A 366 6.09 7.29 17.17
C ILE A 366 5.22 6.21 16.54
N HIS A 367 5.85 5.28 15.82
CA HIS A 367 5.24 4.05 15.36
C HIS A 367 5.91 2.88 16.08
N LEU A 368 5.13 2.03 16.75
CA LEU A 368 5.57 0.74 17.29
C LEU A 368 4.78 -0.38 16.61
N ALA A 369 5.49 -1.29 15.92
CA ALA A 369 4.92 -2.41 15.20
C ALA A 369 5.59 -3.73 15.55
N PHE A 370 4.86 -4.81 15.31
CA PHE A 370 5.29 -6.19 15.36
C PHE A 370 4.90 -6.89 14.05
N GLU A 371 5.44 -8.08 13.82
CA GLU A 371 5.05 -8.90 12.66
C GLU A 371 3.54 -9.20 12.71
N GLY A 372 2.82 -8.74 11.69
CA GLY A 372 1.41 -9.03 11.49
C GLY A 372 1.20 -10.36 10.80
N LEU A 373 -0.06 -10.79 10.69
CA LEU A 373 -0.39 -12.04 10.04
C LEU A 373 -0.53 -11.89 8.51
N PRO A 374 -0.14 -12.93 7.73
CA PRO A 374 -0.48 -13.03 6.33
C PRO A 374 -1.99 -12.96 6.11
N VAL A 375 -2.43 -12.39 4.98
CA VAL A 375 -3.85 -12.27 4.64
C VAL A 375 -4.56 -13.63 4.53
N GLY A 376 -3.85 -14.69 4.16
CA GLY A 376 -4.33 -16.08 4.14
C GLY A 376 -4.34 -16.80 5.50
N SER A 377 -3.94 -16.15 6.60
CA SER A 377 -3.93 -16.78 7.93
C SER A 377 -5.34 -17.00 8.47
N ASP A 378 -5.60 -18.15 9.09
CA ASP A 378 -6.92 -18.41 9.70
C ASP A 378 -7.27 -17.42 10.84
N ASP A 379 -6.25 -16.81 11.45
CA ASP A 379 -6.35 -15.82 12.52
C ASP A 379 -6.50 -14.36 12.03
N ILE A 380 -6.52 -14.12 10.71
CA ILE A 380 -6.60 -12.76 10.13
C ILE A 380 -7.80 -11.95 10.68
N TYR A 381 -8.95 -12.60 10.85
CA TYR A 381 -10.15 -11.95 11.40
C TYR A 381 -10.03 -11.62 12.89
N ALA A 382 -9.25 -12.39 13.65
CA ALA A 382 -8.95 -12.07 15.04
C ALA A 382 -8.04 -10.82 15.11
N LEU A 383 -7.05 -10.72 14.22
CA LEU A 383 -6.16 -9.57 14.14
C LEU A 383 -6.89 -8.29 13.68
N ALA A 384 -7.77 -8.39 12.67
CA ALA A 384 -8.65 -7.29 12.26
C ALA A 384 -9.62 -6.88 13.40
N THR A 385 -10.12 -7.83 14.20
CA THR A 385 -10.95 -7.52 15.36
C THR A 385 -10.15 -6.85 16.48
N LEU A 386 -8.87 -7.21 16.70
CA LEU A 386 -7.97 -6.52 17.63
C LEU A 386 -7.70 -5.07 17.18
N GLN A 387 -7.43 -4.85 15.89
CA GLN A 387 -7.24 -3.52 15.31
C GLN A 387 -8.51 -2.66 15.48
N THR A 388 -9.70 -3.23 15.22
CA THR A 388 -10.99 -2.56 15.46
C THR A 388 -11.25 -2.26 16.95
N LEU A 389 -10.79 -3.14 17.85
CA LEU A 389 -10.96 -3.00 19.31
C LEU A 389 -10.06 -1.92 19.91
N LEU A 390 -8.80 -1.86 19.45
CA LEU A 390 -7.86 -0.78 19.77
C LEU A 390 -8.36 0.54 19.21
N GLY A 391 -8.72 0.56 17.92
CA GLY A 391 -9.26 1.71 17.19
C GLY A 391 -8.34 2.93 17.29
N GLY A 392 -8.84 3.98 17.96
CA GLY A 392 -8.15 5.25 18.15
C GLY A 392 -8.59 6.35 17.18
N GLY A 393 -7.69 7.30 16.93
CA GLY A 393 -7.94 8.47 16.09
C GLY A 393 -7.06 9.67 16.49
N GLY A 394 -7.48 10.87 16.06
CA GLY A 394 -6.96 12.14 16.57
C GLY A 394 -7.81 12.69 17.73
N SER A 395 -7.18 13.44 18.62
CA SER A 395 -7.82 14.11 19.77
C SER A 395 -8.87 15.12 19.33
N PHE A 396 -8.64 15.83 18.23
CA PHE A 396 -9.69 16.60 17.54
C PHE A 396 -10.40 15.75 16.47
N SER A 397 -11.55 15.15 16.81
CA SER A 397 -12.42 14.49 15.85
C SER A 397 -13.79 15.16 15.77
N ALA A 398 -14.00 15.97 14.73
CA ALA A 398 -15.33 16.50 14.39
C ALA A 398 -16.23 15.36 13.89
N GLY A 399 -17.04 14.77 14.78
CA GLY A 399 -17.89 13.64 14.43
C GLY A 399 -18.90 13.24 15.49
N GLY A 400 -20.00 12.63 15.04
CA GLY A 400 -20.99 12.03 15.92
C GLY A 400 -20.61 10.61 16.39
N PRO A 401 -21.47 9.99 17.23
CA PRO A 401 -21.30 8.60 17.66
C PRO A 401 -21.15 7.64 16.48
N GLY A 402 -20.23 6.68 16.60
CA GLY A 402 -19.92 5.70 15.56
C GLY A 402 -18.45 5.70 15.14
N LYS A 403 -17.77 6.87 15.19
CA LYS A 403 -16.33 7.02 14.84
C LYS A 403 -15.35 6.40 15.86
N GLY A 404 -15.66 5.25 16.45
CA GLY A 404 -14.72 4.54 17.34
C GLY A 404 -14.42 5.22 18.69
N MET A 405 -15.18 6.21 19.15
CA MET A 405 -14.97 6.92 20.43
C MET A 405 -14.96 6.03 21.69
N TYR A 406 -15.45 4.79 21.57
CA TYR A 406 -15.41 3.76 22.62
C TYR A 406 -14.36 2.65 22.35
N SER A 407 -13.39 2.89 21.47
CA SER A 407 -12.23 2.01 21.26
C SER A 407 -11.16 2.28 22.32
N ARG A 408 -10.29 1.29 22.61
CA ARG A 408 -9.36 1.39 23.75
C ARG A 408 -8.44 2.59 23.67
N LEU A 409 -7.85 2.88 22.51
CA LEU A 409 -6.92 4.00 22.37
C LEU A 409 -7.64 5.35 22.55
N TYR A 410 -8.91 5.44 22.14
CA TYR A 410 -9.71 6.64 22.40
C TYR A 410 -10.01 6.81 23.91
N THR A 411 -10.46 5.77 24.60
CA THR A 411 -10.88 5.87 26.02
C THR A 411 -9.74 5.89 27.02
N ASN A 412 -8.64 5.20 26.71
CA ASN A 412 -7.52 4.96 27.63
C ASN A 412 -6.32 5.88 27.36
N VAL A 413 -6.15 6.37 26.12
CA VAL A 413 -5.07 7.29 25.75
C VAL A 413 -5.61 8.70 25.53
N LEU A 414 -6.36 8.95 24.44
CA LEU A 414 -6.76 10.31 24.05
C LEU A 414 -7.55 11.03 25.16
N ASN A 415 -8.51 10.35 25.79
CA ASN A 415 -9.30 10.93 26.89
C ASN A 415 -8.52 11.11 28.22
N GLN A 416 -7.35 10.47 28.40
CA GLN A 416 -6.59 10.47 29.66
C GLN A 416 -5.29 11.28 29.59
N HIS A 417 -4.79 11.53 28.38
CA HIS A 417 -3.47 12.09 28.14
C HIS A 417 -3.58 13.25 27.14
N GLY A 418 -3.97 14.43 27.64
CA GLY A 418 -4.11 15.67 26.84
C GLY A 418 -2.80 16.24 26.26
N TRP A 419 -1.70 15.48 26.31
CA TRP A 419 -0.44 15.72 25.59
C TRP A 419 -0.28 14.80 24.35
N VAL A 420 -1.27 13.95 24.08
CA VAL A 420 -1.36 13.11 22.87
C VAL A 420 -2.33 13.78 21.88
N GLU A 421 -1.89 13.98 20.64
CA GLU A 421 -2.71 14.51 19.55
C GLU A 421 -3.32 13.38 18.70
N SER A 422 -2.62 12.26 18.53
CA SER A 422 -3.17 11.09 17.84
C SER A 422 -2.67 9.79 18.46
N CYS A 423 -3.48 8.75 18.39
CA CYS A 423 -3.11 7.39 18.76
C CYS A 423 -4.07 6.43 18.06
N VAL A 424 -3.57 5.61 17.12
CA VAL A 424 -4.39 4.76 16.23
C VAL A 424 -3.71 3.43 15.95
N SER A 425 -4.48 2.34 15.90
CA SER A 425 -3.98 1.01 15.55
C SER A 425 -4.11 0.72 14.06
N PHE A 426 -3.04 0.18 13.48
CA PHE A 426 -2.97 -0.25 12.09
C PHE A 426 -2.70 -1.75 11.97
N ASN A 427 -3.19 -2.33 10.88
CA ASN A 427 -2.92 -3.71 10.47
C ASN A 427 -2.73 -3.76 8.96
N HIS A 428 -1.52 -4.08 8.49
CA HIS A 428 -1.22 -4.33 7.08
C HIS A 428 -0.95 -5.82 6.93
N SER A 429 -1.63 -6.49 6.00
CA SER A 429 -1.47 -7.92 5.77
C SER A 429 -1.19 -8.16 4.29
N TYR A 430 -0.13 -8.92 4.03
CA TYR A 430 0.40 -9.25 2.71
C TYR A 430 0.28 -10.76 2.46
N THR A 431 0.72 -11.24 1.31
CA THR A 431 0.60 -12.66 0.92
C THR A 431 1.18 -13.65 1.94
N ASP A 432 2.29 -13.31 2.61
CA ASP A 432 3.09 -14.23 3.44
C ASP A 432 3.64 -13.66 4.78
N SER A 433 3.37 -12.38 5.08
CA SER A 433 3.69 -11.70 6.34
C SER A 433 2.78 -10.46 6.50
N GLY A 434 3.05 -9.60 7.48
CA GLY A 434 2.28 -8.38 7.74
C GLY A 434 2.94 -7.46 8.77
N LEU A 435 2.24 -6.39 9.15
CA LEU A 435 2.59 -5.50 10.25
C LEU A 435 1.34 -5.18 11.08
N PHE A 436 1.44 -5.30 12.40
CA PHE A 436 0.41 -4.87 13.33
C PHE A 436 1.02 -3.95 14.39
N GLY A 437 0.38 -2.82 14.66
CA GLY A 437 0.97 -1.84 15.55
C GLY A 437 0.06 -0.67 15.93
N ILE A 438 0.70 0.34 16.52
CA ILE A 438 0.10 1.62 16.89
C ILE A 438 1.01 2.74 16.38
N SER A 439 0.40 3.74 15.74
CA SER A 439 1.00 5.04 15.45
C SER A 439 0.43 6.07 16.41
N ALA A 440 1.25 6.99 16.90
CA ALA A 440 0.83 8.07 17.79
C ALA A 440 1.65 9.36 17.57
N SER A 441 0.97 10.50 17.69
CA SER A 441 1.56 11.83 17.71
C SER A 441 1.37 12.44 19.11
N CYS A 442 2.43 12.97 19.72
CA CYS A 442 2.40 13.61 21.04
C CYS A 442 3.20 14.91 21.10
N LEU A 443 3.01 15.70 22.16
CA LEU A 443 3.77 16.93 22.37
C LEU A 443 5.27 16.66 22.58
N PRO A 444 6.15 17.58 22.14
CA PRO A 444 7.59 17.56 22.42
C PRO A 444 7.93 17.20 23.88
N GLY A 445 8.95 16.35 24.06
CA GLY A 445 9.43 15.89 25.36
C GLY A 445 8.70 14.66 25.95
N TYR A 446 7.53 14.27 25.43
CA TYR A 446 6.77 13.12 25.95
C TYR A 446 7.15 11.76 25.32
N THR A 447 8.25 11.67 24.57
CA THR A 447 8.64 10.50 23.78
C THR A 447 8.67 9.18 24.57
N SER A 448 9.27 9.19 25.76
CA SER A 448 9.38 8.01 26.64
C SER A 448 8.04 7.61 27.26
N ALA A 449 7.24 8.59 27.71
CA ALA A 449 5.92 8.37 28.28
C ALA A 449 4.92 7.85 27.23
N MET A 450 4.99 8.35 25.99
CA MET A 450 4.20 7.86 24.87
C MET A 450 4.52 6.39 24.57
N LEU A 451 5.81 6.03 24.53
CA LEU A 451 6.24 4.66 24.30
C LEU A 451 5.77 3.71 25.43
N ASP A 452 5.83 4.13 26.70
CA ASP A 452 5.27 3.35 27.82
C ASP A 452 3.74 3.16 27.68
N VAL A 453 3.00 4.20 27.29
CA VAL A 453 1.54 4.14 27.09
C VAL A 453 1.17 3.19 25.95
N VAL A 454 1.89 3.23 24.82
CA VAL A 454 1.66 2.27 23.72
C VAL A 454 1.97 0.85 24.17
N CYS A 455 3.09 0.62 24.85
CA CYS A 455 3.45 -0.71 25.36
C CYS A 455 2.44 -1.23 26.39
N GLN A 456 1.92 -0.36 27.27
CA GLN A 456 0.87 -0.70 28.23
C GLN A 456 -0.39 -1.23 27.52
N GLU A 457 -0.89 -0.52 26.51
CA GLU A 457 -2.13 -0.91 25.82
C GLU A 457 -1.97 -2.17 24.96
N LEU A 458 -0.81 -2.38 24.32
CA LEU A 458 -0.51 -3.64 23.63
C LEU A 458 -0.38 -4.81 24.61
N ARG A 459 0.33 -4.62 25.74
CA ARG A 459 0.46 -5.62 26.80
C ARG A 459 -0.90 -5.97 27.39
N ALA A 460 -1.80 -5.00 27.55
CA ALA A 460 -3.14 -5.20 28.08
C ALA A 460 -4.01 -6.18 27.27
N LEU A 461 -3.77 -6.32 25.95
CA LEU A 461 -4.44 -7.33 25.11
C LEU A 461 -4.11 -8.77 25.51
N THR A 462 -2.89 -9.00 26.00
CA THR A 462 -2.37 -10.33 26.35
C THR A 462 -2.75 -10.81 27.75
N LEU A 463 -3.23 -9.90 28.62
CA LEU A 463 -3.46 -10.20 30.05
C LEU A 463 -4.58 -11.25 30.24
N PRO A 464 -4.38 -12.28 31.09
CA PRO A 464 -5.38 -13.33 31.30
C PRO A 464 -6.64 -12.83 32.02
N ALA A 465 -6.48 -11.90 32.98
CA ALA A 465 -7.54 -11.39 33.83
C ALA A 465 -7.24 -9.96 34.32
N GLY A 466 -8.20 -9.32 35.00
CA GLY A 466 -8.12 -7.95 35.51
C GLY A 466 -8.81 -6.92 34.61
N LEU A 467 -8.98 -5.69 35.11
CA LEU A 467 -9.79 -4.65 34.47
C LEU A 467 -9.28 -4.20 33.08
N ARG A 468 -7.97 -4.36 32.82
CA ARG A 468 -7.34 -4.04 31.53
C ARG A 468 -7.26 -5.23 30.56
N ALA A 469 -7.51 -6.46 31.01
CA ALA A 469 -7.61 -7.62 30.12
C ALA A 469 -8.82 -7.48 29.17
N LEU A 470 -8.83 -8.24 28.07
CA LEU A 470 -9.93 -8.23 27.10
C LEU A 470 -11.26 -8.67 27.74
N GLN A 471 -12.26 -7.78 27.73
CA GLN A 471 -13.61 -8.03 28.23
C GLN A 471 -14.57 -8.42 27.10
N ASP A 472 -15.52 -9.34 27.35
CA ASP A 472 -16.44 -9.81 26.30
C ASP A 472 -17.34 -8.70 25.71
N GLN A 473 -17.62 -7.64 26.48
CA GLN A 473 -18.41 -6.51 25.98
C GLN A 473 -17.68 -5.67 24.93
N GLU A 474 -16.37 -5.45 25.05
CA GLU A 474 -15.57 -4.74 24.04
C GLU A 474 -15.25 -5.63 22.85
N VAL A 475 -15.00 -6.93 23.07
CA VAL A 475 -14.83 -7.91 21.99
C VAL A 475 -16.10 -8.00 21.14
N ARG A 476 -17.29 -8.06 21.78
CA ARG A 476 -18.57 -8.01 21.06
C ARG A 476 -18.81 -6.68 20.34
N ARG A 477 -18.38 -5.55 20.91
CA ARG A 477 -18.44 -4.22 20.25
C ARG A 477 -17.59 -4.21 18.99
N ALA A 478 -16.33 -4.64 19.07
CA ALA A 478 -15.40 -4.69 17.95
C ALA A 478 -15.86 -5.65 16.85
N LYS A 479 -16.32 -6.86 17.20
CA LYS A 479 -16.90 -7.83 16.25
C LYS A 479 -18.08 -7.24 15.47
N ASN A 480 -18.98 -6.52 16.16
CA ASN A 480 -20.13 -5.89 15.53
C ASN A 480 -19.71 -4.70 14.64
N GLN A 481 -18.74 -3.89 15.09
CA GLN A 481 -18.22 -2.75 14.32
C GLN A 481 -17.49 -3.21 13.05
N LEU A 482 -16.64 -4.24 13.14
CA LEU A 482 -15.94 -4.81 11.99
C LEU A 482 -16.92 -5.39 10.95
N ARG A 483 -17.91 -6.18 11.40
CA ARG A 483 -18.97 -6.70 10.51
C ARG A 483 -19.80 -5.60 9.87
N SER A 484 -20.13 -4.55 10.62
CA SER A 484 -20.85 -3.39 10.09
C SER A 484 -20.01 -2.68 9.02
N SER A 485 -18.71 -2.47 9.27
CA SER A 485 -17.82 -1.83 8.32
C SER A 485 -17.62 -2.64 7.04
N LEU A 486 -17.48 -3.97 7.14
CA LEU A 486 -17.36 -4.85 5.97
C LEU A 486 -18.62 -4.79 5.10
N LEU A 487 -19.81 -4.86 5.70
CA LEU A 487 -21.08 -4.81 4.97
C LEU A 487 -21.33 -3.42 4.35
N MET A 488 -21.04 -2.34 5.06
CA MET A 488 -21.17 -0.96 4.57
C MET A 488 -20.17 -0.64 3.45
N ASN A 489 -18.95 -1.16 3.53
CA ASN A 489 -17.93 -0.94 2.50
C ASN A 489 -18.32 -1.58 1.15
N LEU A 490 -18.99 -2.73 1.17
CA LEU A 490 -19.51 -3.40 -0.03
C LEU A 490 -20.72 -2.69 -0.66
N GLU A 491 -21.27 -1.63 -0.04
CA GLU A 491 -22.22 -0.73 -0.73
C GLU A 491 -21.52 0.10 -1.84
N SER A 492 -20.18 0.14 -1.85
CA SER A 492 -19.38 0.81 -2.88
C SER A 492 -18.92 -0.16 -3.97
N ARG A 493 -19.42 0.05 -5.20
CA ARG A 493 -19.07 -0.71 -6.42
C ARG A 493 -17.56 -0.79 -6.71
N MET A 494 -16.77 0.21 -6.31
CA MET A 494 -15.31 0.18 -6.44
C MET A 494 -14.65 -0.74 -5.40
N VAL A 495 -15.15 -0.77 -4.17
CA VAL A 495 -14.62 -1.64 -3.11
C VAL A 495 -15.02 -3.10 -3.35
N GLU A 496 -16.24 -3.32 -3.84
CA GLU A 496 -16.76 -4.62 -4.29
C GLU A 496 -15.90 -5.22 -5.41
N LEU A 497 -15.56 -4.38 -6.42
CA LEU A 497 -14.63 -4.71 -7.51
C LEU A 497 -13.22 -5.03 -7.01
N GLU A 498 -12.64 -4.19 -6.16
CA GLU A 498 -11.28 -4.38 -5.65
C GLU A 498 -11.19 -5.61 -4.75
N ASP A 499 -12.18 -5.86 -3.89
CA ASP A 499 -12.26 -7.06 -3.06
C ASP A 499 -12.44 -8.34 -3.90
N LEU A 500 -13.19 -8.29 -5.01
CA LEU A 500 -13.24 -9.39 -5.99
C LEU A 500 -11.87 -9.61 -6.65
N GLY A 501 -11.29 -8.56 -7.24
CA GLY A 501 -10.01 -8.63 -7.95
C GLY A 501 -8.87 -9.11 -7.08
N ARG A 502 -8.68 -8.49 -5.91
CA ARG A 502 -7.61 -8.83 -4.95
C ARG A 502 -7.85 -10.20 -4.30
N SER A 503 -9.08 -10.59 -3.97
CA SER A 503 -9.35 -11.94 -3.46
C SER A 503 -8.99 -13.03 -4.48
N VAL A 504 -9.36 -12.85 -5.76
CA VAL A 504 -9.02 -13.80 -6.83
C VAL A 504 -7.52 -13.76 -7.18
N GLN A 505 -6.86 -12.61 -7.03
CA GLN A 505 -5.42 -12.45 -7.19
C GLN A 505 -4.65 -13.29 -6.15
N VAL A 506 -5.02 -13.15 -4.87
CA VAL A 506 -4.30 -13.70 -3.71
C VAL A 506 -4.74 -15.13 -3.33
N HIS A 507 -6.03 -15.42 -3.33
CA HIS A 507 -6.60 -16.70 -2.87
C HIS A 507 -7.08 -17.62 -4.00
N GLY A 508 -7.08 -17.15 -5.25
CA GLY A 508 -7.67 -17.85 -6.39
C GLY A 508 -9.21 -17.94 -6.37
N ARG A 509 -9.86 -17.38 -5.34
CA ARG A 509 -11.33 -17.35 -5.15
C ARG A 509 -11.76 -16.04 -4.48
N LYS A 510 -13.03 -15.64 -4.65
CA LYS A 510 -13.68 -14.73 -3.70
C LYS A 510 -13.82 -15.43 -2.33
N VAL A 511 -13.68 -14.66 -1.25
CA VAL A 511 -14.11 -15.08 0.09
C VAL A 511 -15.47 -14.43 0.38
N PRO A 512 -16.58 -15.20 0.48
CA PRO A 512 -17.91 -14.61 0.70
C PRO A 512 -17.99 -13.78 1.98
N VAL A 513 -18.65 -12.62 1.95
CA VAL A 513 -18.81 -11.77 3.15
C VAL A 513 -19.56 -12.47 4.29
N ARG A 514 -20.45 -13.43 3.99
CA ARG A 514 -21.05 -14.31 5.01
C ARG A 514 -20.04 -15.27 5.65
N GLU A 515 -19.04 -15.77 4.90
CA GLU A 515 -17.93 -16.54 5.45
C GLU A 515 -17.15 -15.68 6.46
N MET A 516 -16.76 -14.47 6.05
CA MET A 516 -16.06 -13.50 6.91
C MET A 516 -16.87 -13.18 8.17
N CYS A 517 -18.15 -12.81 8.01
CA CYS A 517 -19.03 -12.45 9.12
C CYS A 517 -19.22 -13.59 10.12
N ARG A 518 -19.36 -14.83 9.63
CA ARG A 518 -19.44 -16.03 10.47
C ARG A 518 -18.13 -16.28 11.23
N ARG A 519 -16.97 -16.14 10.56
CA ARG A 519 -15.65 -16.27 11.20
C ARG A 519 -15.46 -15.23 12.31
N ILE A 520 -15.79 -13.96 12.05
CA ILE A 520 -15.76 -12.88 13.05
C ILE A 520 -16.74 -13.17 14.20
N GLU A 521 -17.96 -13.64 13.90
CA GLU A 521 -18.98 -13.97 14.91
C GLU A 521 -18.57 -15.12 15.84
N ALA A 522 -17.75 -16.07 15.37
CA ALA A 522 -17.24 -17.17 16.19
C ALA A 522 -16.18 -16.74 17.24
N LEU A 523 -15.46 -15.63 17.01
CA LEU A 523 -14.32 -15.22 17.84
C LEU A 523 -14.67 -14.94 19.31
N THR A 524 -13.86 -15.41 20.24
CA THR A 524 -13.98 -15.14 21.69
C THR A 524 -12.85 -14.24 22.18
N ALA A 525 -12.97 -13.70 23.40
CA ALA A 525 -11.88 -12.98 24.07
C ALA A 525 -10.63 -13.87 24.33
N LYS A 526 -10.74 -15.20 24.25
CA LYS A 526 -9.58 -16.12 24.32
C LYS A 526 -8.79 -16.14 23.02
N ASP A 527 -9.48 -16.15 21.88
CA ASP A 527 -8.86 -16.20 20.55
C ASP A 527 -8.12 -14.90 20.26
N LEU A 528 -8.76 -13.76 20.53
CA LEU A 528 -8.11 -12.45 20.44
C LEU A 528 -6.90 -12.34 21.38
N ARG A 529 -6.96 -12.88 22.61
CA ARG A 529 -5.80 -12.89 23.52
C ARG A 529 -4.67 -13.77 22.99
N ARG A 530 -4.97 -14.93 22.41
CA ARG A 530 -3.97 -15.83 21.80
C ARG A 530 -3.28 -15.15 20.62
N VAL A 531 -4.06 -14.54 19.72
CA VAL A 531 -3.53 -13.86 18.53
C VAL A 531 -2.76 -12.59 18.90
N ALA A 532 -3.21 -11.83 19.90
CA ALA A 532 -2.42 -10.73 20.45
C ALA A 532 -1.10 -11.24 21.03
N GLY A 533 -1.12 -12.28 21.88
CA GLY A 533 0.09 -12.87 22.45
C GLY A 533 1.07 -13.45 21.40
N MET A 534 0.54 -13.93 20.28
CA MET A 534 1.34 -14.39 19.14
C MET A 534 2.00 -13.20 18.43
N VAL A 535 1.24 -12.16 18.09
CA VAL A 535 1.71 -10.99 17.35
C VAL A 535 2.62 -10.09 18.20
N VAL A 536 2.10 -9.49 19.29
CA VAL A 536 2.89 -8.55 20.11
C VAL A 536 3.90 -9.24 21.03
N GLY A 537 3.91 -10.58 21.07
CA GLY A 537 4.97 -11.38 21.69
C GLY A 537 6.09 -11.80 20.72
N GLY A 538 5.99 -11.48 19.42
CA GLY A 538 7.00 -11.87 18.43
C GLY A 538 7.03 -13.37 18.12
N LEU A 539 5.89 -14.05 18.22
CA LEU A 539 5.73 -15.51 18.04
C LEU A 539 5.01 -15.87 16.73
N VAL A 540 4.92 -14.95 15.76
CA VAL A 540 4.41 -15.25 14.41
C VAL A 540 5.39 -16.17 13.68
N GLU A 541 4.87 -17.20 13.02
CA GLU A 541 5.62 -18.11 12.16
C GLU A 541 5.29 -17.81 10.70
N SER A 542 6.10 -16.95 10.07
CA SER A 542 5.99 -16.54 8.67
C SER A 542 6.91 -17.34 7.74
N ARG A 543 6.56 -17.40 6.44
CA ARG A 543 7.28 -18.22 5.44
C ARG A 543 8.77 -17.82 5.30
N GLY A 544 9.11 -16.56 5.52
CA GLY A 544 10.48 -16.05 5.45
C GLY A 544 11.29 -16.14 6.76
N GLY A 545 10.69 -16.63 7.86
CA GLY A 545 11.38 -16.79 9.14
C GLY A 545 11.57 -15.46 9.89
N GLY A 546 10.49 -14.96 10.48
CA GLY A 546 10.46 -13.76 11.29
C GLY A 546 11.32 -13.81 12.57
N SER A 547 11.96 -12.69 12.87
CA SER A 547 12.73 -12.47 14.11
C SER A 547 11.85 -12.34 15.36
N GLY A 548 10.62 -11.83 15.21
CA GLY A 548 9.75 -11.40 16.31
C GLY A 548 10.23 -10.16 17.09
N ALA A 549 11.29 -9.48 16.64
CA ALA A 549 11.78 -8.26 17.28
C ALA A 549 10.83 -7.07 17.02
N PRO A 550 10.69 -6.09 17.94
CA PRO A 550 9.87 -4.91 17.67
C PRO A 550 10.44 -4.07 16.50
N THR A 551 9.55 -3.42 15.76
CA THR A 551 9.90 -2.32 14.85
C THR A 551 9.49 -1.00 15.48
N VAL A 552 10.42 -0.04 15.57
CA VAL A 552 10.11 1.33 15.99
C VAL A 552 10.56 2.32 14.92
N VAL A 553 9.68 3.27 14.59
CA VAL A 553 10.05 4.46 13.82
C VAL A 553 9.69 5.71 14.61
N LEU A 554 10.64 6.64 14.70
CA LEU A 554 10.56 7.83 15.55
C LEU A 554 10.89 9.09 14.76
N GLN A 555 10.14 10.17 15.00
CA GLN A 555 10.61 11.52 14.73
C GLN A 555 10.22 12.43 15.89
N GLU A 556 11.21 12.85 16.68
CA GLU A 556 10.98 13.80 17.76
C GLU A 556 10.72 15.21 17.22
N ALA A 557 9.94 16.02 17.92
CA ALA A 557 9.86 17.46 17.69
C ALA A 557 10.46 18.25 18.85
N GLN A 558 11.05 19.41 18.54
CA GLN A 558 11.62 20.34 19.50
C GLN A 558 10.64 21.47 19.84
N ALA A 559 10.69 21.98 21.07
CA ALA A 559 9.94 23.15 21.51
C ALA A 559 10.77 24.05 22.42
N TYR A 560 10.51 25.36 22.38
CA TYR A 560 11.19 26.32 23.24
C TYR A 560 10.94 26.03 24.72
N GLY A 561 12.00 25.90 25.51
CA GLY A 561 11.92 25.59 26.93
C GLY A 561 11.72 24.10 27.28
N VAL A 562 11.61 23.20 26.30
CA VAL A 562 11.48 21.75 26.52
C VAL A 562 12.80 21.05 26.26
N THR A 563 13.36 20.38 27.27
CA THR A 563 14.52 19.50 27.13
C THR A 563 14.07 18.08 26.78
N SER A 564 14.21 17.66 25.52
CA SER A 564 14.11 16.24 25.16
C SER A 564 15.43 15.51 25.45
N HIS A 565 15.33 14.21 25.70
CA HIS A 565 16.47 13.30 25.73
C HIS A 565 16.17 12.14 24.77
N THR A 566 16.75 12.19 23.57
CA THR A 566 16.62 11.13 22.56
C THR A 566 17.10 9.80 23.17
N MET A 567 16.29 8.75 23.03
CA MET A 567 16.62 7.42 23.56
C MET A 567 17.47 6.64 22.54
N SER A 568 18.44 5.86 23.01
CA SER A 568 19.13 4.90 22.14
C SER A 568 18.22 3.73 21.78
N TRP A 569 18.56 2.97 20.72
CA TRP A 569 17.80 1.78 20.35
C TRP A 569 17.76 0.75 21.48
N ASP A 570 18.88 0.51 22.18
CA ASP A 570 18.93 -0.43 23.30
C ASP A 570 17.98 0.00 24.44
N GLN A 571 17.89 1.30 24.73
CA GLN A 571 16.97 1.85 25.73
C GLN A 571 15.49 1.69 25.31
N ILE A 572 15.20 1.77 24.02
CA ILE A 572 13.87 1.54 23.45
C ILE A 572 13.54 0.04 23.52
N GLN A 573 14.45 -0.85 23.13
CA GLN A 573 14.28 -2.30 23.22
C GLN A 573 14.08 -2.77 24.67
N ASP A 574 14.92 -2.32 25.61
CA ASP A 574 14.83 -2.73 27.01
C ASP A 574 13.54 -2.23 27.67
N ARG A 575 13.07 -1.03 27.29
CA ARG A 575 11.75 -0.52 27.69
C ARG A 575 10.63 -1.42 27.16
N ILE A 576 10.59 -1.73 25.86
CA ILE A 576 9.57 -2.61 25.24
C ILE A 576 9.62 -4.02 25.87
N ALA A 577 10.82 -4.57 26.09
CA ALA A 577 11.03 -5.87 26.70
C ALA A 577 10.56 -5.91 28.17
N SER A 578 10.69 -4.81 28.92
CA SER A 578 10.17 -4.71 30.30
C SER A 578 8.64 -4.88 30.38
N TRP A 579 7.92 -4.45 29.33
CA TRP A 579 6.49 -4.69 29.18
C TRP A 579 6.15 -6.12 28.74
N ASN A 580 7.15 -6.97 28.47
CA ASN A 580 7.04 -8.32 27.93
C ASN A 580 6.42 -8.33 26.52
N LEU A 581 6.96 -7.50 25.63
CA LEU A 581 6.55 -7.40 24.22
C LEU A 581 7.74 -7.72 23.30
N GLY A 582 7.45 -8.44 22.21
CA GLY A 582 8.41 -8.93 21.23
C GLY A 582 9.43 -9.94 21.77
N LYS A 583 10.30 -10.41 20.87
CA LYS A 583 11.58 -11.03 21.20
C LYS A 583 12.66 -9.94 21.27
N ARG A 584 13.76 -10.20 21.98
CA ARG A 584 14.99 -9.41 21.83
C ARG A 584 15.66 -9.85 20.51
N GLY A 585 15.79 -8.93 19.57
CA GLY A 585 16.41 -9.14 18.25
C GLY A 585 17.89 -8.81 18.22
#